data_AF-A0A6A7WA33-F1
#
_entry.id   AF-A0A6A7WA33-F1
#
_cell.length_a   1.000
_cell.length_b   1.000
_cell.length_c   1.000
_cell.angle_alpha   90.00
_cell.angle_beta   90.00
_cell.angle_gamma   90.00
#
_symmetry.space_group_name_H-M   'P 1'
#
loop_
_entity.id
_entity.type
_entity.pdbx_description
1 polymer ?
#
loop_
_entity_poly.entity_id
_entity_poly.type
_entity_poly.pdbx_seq_one_letter_code
_entity_poly.pdbx_strand_id
1 'polypeptide(L)'
;MDDIDNTPQLPEERRKFIQKSLDRWCANMGYKDSAANMLTLSNTLHISKNELSIYFDQCLKSTFRIWLSEIRFNAAKQMMTECPDYSNDIVSAECGFSSRTHLYRVFKAKEGCTPTVWREIHS
;
A
#
# COMPACT_ATOMS: atom_id res chain seq x y z
N MET A 1 -16.15 -29.15 -10.04
CA MET A 1 -14.86 -29.83 -9.81
C MET A 1 -13.82 -28.78 -10.13
N ASP A 2 -12.76 -28.70 -9.32
CA ASP A 2 -11.66 -27.72 -9.33
C ASP A 2 -12.01 -26.41 -8.59
N ASP A 3 -11.31 -25.93 -7.56
CA ASP A 3 -10.01 -26.27 -6.98
C ASP A 3 -10.12 -26.22 -5.44
N ILE A 4 -9.77 -27.31 -4.75
CA ILE A 4 -9.42 -27.18 -3.33
C ILE A 4 -8.09 -26.45 -3.33
N ASP A 5 -8.13 -25.16 -3.04
CA ASP A 5 -6.94 -24.33 -2.82
C ASP A 5 -6.10 -24.96 -1.70
N ASN A 6 -5.14 -25.78 -2.10
CA ASN A 6 -4.25 -26.54 -1.23
C ASN A 6 -3.09 -25.67 -0.71
N THR A 7 -3.24 -24.34 -0.78
CA THR A 7 -2.26 -23.39 -0.27
C THR A 7 -2.21 -23.49 1.26
N PRO A 8 -1.02 -23.75 1.85
CA PRO A 8 -0.87 -23.89 3.28
C PRO A 8 -1.44 -22.68 4.02
N GLN A 9 -2.40 -22.92 4.92
CA GLN A 9 -2.98 -21.87 5.75
C GLN A 9 -1.98 -21.47 6.84
N LEU A 10 -1.73 -20.17 6.98
CA LEU A 10 -0.87 -19.66 8.06
C LEU A 10 -1.56 -19.84 9.42
N PRO A 11 -0.89 -20.37 10.46
CA PRO A 11 -1.45 -20.42 11.81
C PRO A 11 -1.84 -19.03 12.32
N GLU A 12 -2.85 -18.94 13.18
CA GLU A 12 -3.37 -17.66 13.67
C GLU A 12 -2.29 -16.77 14.31
N GLU A 13 -1.43 -17.35 15.15
CA GLU A 13 -0.32 -16.64 15.78
C GLU A 13 0.68 -16.10 14.73
N ARG A 14 0.88 -16.83 13.64
CA ARG A 14 1.73 -16.38 12.54
C ARG A 14 1.10 -15.23 11.77
N ARG A 15 -0.21 -15.29 11.52
CA ARG A 15 -0.97 -14.18 10.91
C ARG A 15 -0.89 -12.91 11.76
N LYS A 16 -1.10 -13.02 13.08
CA LYS A 16 -0.96 -11.90 14.02
C LYS A 16 0.46 -11.31 14.02
N PHE A 17 1.48 -12.16 13.96
CA PHE A 17 2.87 -11.71 13.87
C PHE A 17 3.13 -10.92 12.57
N ILE A 18 2.67 -11.43 11.42
CA ILE A 18 2.82 -10.74 10.12
C ILE A 18 2.06 -9.40 10.15
N GLN A 19 0.82 -9.37 10.64
CA GLN A 19 0.04 -8.12 10.77
C GLN A 19 0.82 -7.07 11.57
N LYS A 20 1.27 -7.41 12.78
CA LYS A 20 2.04 -6.48 13.63
C LYS A 20 3.33 -6.00 12.97
N SER A 21 3.96 -6.85 12.16
CA SER A 21 5.18 -6.52 11.43
C SER A 21 4.91 -5.53 10.29
N LEU A 22 3.82 -5.73 9.54
CA LEU A 22 3.34 -4.80 8.52
C LEU A 22 2.90 -3.47 9.13
N ASP A 23 2.18 -3.50 10.25
CA ASP A 23 1.75 -2.29 10.96
C ASP A 23 2.95 -1.45 11.40
N ARG A 24 3.96 -2.10 12.00
CA ARG A 24 5.20 -1.42 12.40
C ARG A 24 5.95 -0.85 11.19
N TRP A 25 6.01 -1.58 10.09
CA TRP A 25 6.63 -1.10 8.86
C TRP A 25 5.91 0.12 8.30
N CYS A 26 4.58 0.15 8.35
CA CYS A 26 3.78 1.30 7.94
C CYS A 26 3.98 2.48 8.90
N ALA A 27 3.98 2.25 10.21
CA ALA A 27 4.22 3.27 11.22
C ALA A 27 5.62 3.91 11.09
N ASN A 28 6.61 3.13 10.64
CA ASN A 28 7.95 3.59 10.31
C ASN A 28 8.07 4.17 8.89
N MET A 29 6.95 4.53 8.25
CA MET A 29 6.91 5.16 6.93
C MET A 29 7.54 4.34 5.81
N GLY A 30 7.62 3.01 5.95
CA GLY A 30 8.23 2.13 4.94
C GLY A 30 7.56 2.23 3.56
N TYR A 31 6.28 2.59 3.51
CA TYR A 31 5.54 2.79 2.27
C TYR A 31 6.06 3.98 1.44
N LYS A 32 6.80 4.92 2.03
CA LYS A 32 7.38 6.07 1.32
C LYS A 32 8.51 5.69 0.37
N ASP A 33 9.15 4.53 0.56
CA ASP A 33 10.19 4.06 -0.37
C ASP A 33 9.58 3.66 -1.72
N SER A 34 9.75 4.49 -2.74
CA SER A 34 9.23 4.23 -4.09
C SER A 34 9.75 2.93 -4.72
N ALA A 35 10.90 2.40 -4.27
CA ALA A 35 11.47 1.13 -4.72
C ALA A 35 10.95 -0.10 -3.95
N ALA A 36 10.11 0.10 -2.93
CA ALA A 36 9.55 -0.98 -2.13
C ALA A 36 8.85 -2.04 -2.98
N ASN A 37 9.25 -3.29 -2.78
CA ASN A 37 8.75 -4.47 -3.47
C ASN A 37 8.74 -5.67 -2.51
N MET A 38 8.20 -6.82 -2.95
CA MET A 38 8.08 -7.99 -2.09
C MET A 38 9.44 -8.48 -1.54
N LEU A 39 10.54 -8.31 -2.29
CA LEU A 39 11.88 -8.70 -1.84
C LEU A 39 12.38 -7.76 -0.74
N THR A 40 12.27 -6.45 -0.93
CA THR A 40 12.73 -5.49 0.08
C THR A 40 11.91 -5.63 1.36
N LEU A 41 10.59 -5.78 1.26
CA LEU A 41 9.72 -6.03 2.41
C LEU A 41 10.10 -7.32 3.14
N SER A 42 10.29 -8.42 2.41
CA SER A 42 10.71 -9.72 2.98
C SER A 42 12.00 -9.60 3.79
N ASN A 43 13.00 -8.92 3.23
CA ASN A 43 14.27 -8.68 3.91
C ASN A 43 14.12 -7.79 5.14
N THR A 44 13.34 -6.72 5.05
CA THR A 44 13.11 -5.79 6.17
C THR A 44 12.35 -6.44 7.33
N LEU A 45 11.38 -7.31 7.03
CA LEU A 45 10.57 -7.96 8.07
C LEU A 45 11.17 -9.28 8.57
N HIS A 46 12.17 -9.83 7.88
CA HIS A 46 12.66 -11.19 8.08
C HIS A 46 11.55 -12.25 7.96
N ILE A 47 10.63 -12.06 7.01
CA ILE A 47 9.52 -12.95 6.70
C ILE A 47 9.65 -13.39 5.25
N SER A 48 9.48 -14.66 4.96
CA SER A 48 9.65 -15.15 3.59
C SER A 48 8.62 -14.55 2.63
N LYS A 49 9.00 -14.36 1.36
CA LYS A 49 8.07 -13.91 0.31
C LYS A 49 6.83 -14.81 0.21
N ASN A 50 7.00 -16.11 0.43
CA ASN A 50 5.91 -17.07 0.37
C ASN A 50 4.88 -16.81 1.47
N GLU A 51 5.32 -16.67 2.72
CA GLU A 51 4.42 -16.34 3.83
C GLU A 51 3.73 -15.00 3.64
N LEU A 52 4.45 -13.98 3.15
CA LEU A 52 3.86 -12.68 2.84
C LEU A 52 2.79 -12.81 1.74
N SER A 53 3.08 -13.50 0.64
CA SER A 53 2.11 -13.73 -0.43
C SER A 53 0.85 -14.43 0.08
N ILE A 54 1.01 -15.51 0.85
CA ILE A 54 -0.11 -16.24 1.47
C ILE A 54 -0.90 -15.31 2.40
N TYR A 55 -0.21 -14.47 3.19
CA TYR A 55 -0.86 -13.53 4.08
C TYR A 55 -1.67 -12.47 3.33
N PHE A 56 -1.10 -11.84 2.30
CA PHE A 56 -1.80 -10.84 1.50
C PHE A 56 -3.04 -11.43 0.83
N ASP A 57 -2.92 -12.62 0.26
CA ASP A 57 -4.02 -13.29 -0.42
C ASP A 57 -5.11 -13.76 0.56
N GLN A 58 -4.74 -14.51 1.59
CA GLN A 58 -5.72 -15.16 2.47
C GLN A 58 -6.33 -14.19 3.48
N CYS A 59 -5.53 -13.27 4.03
CA CYS A 59 -5.95 -12.40 5.14
C CYS A 59 -6.41 -11.02 4.67
N LEU A 60 -5.69 -10.43 3.71
CA LEU A 60 -5.98 -9.08 3.21
C LEU A 60 -6.77 -9.09 1.89
N LYS A 61 -7.03 -10.27 1.30
CA LYS A 61 -7.72 -10.44 0.01
C LYS A 61 -7.14 -9.55 -1.09
N SER A 62 -5.81 -9.44 -1.11
CA SER A 62 -5.09 -8.48 -1.93
C SER A 62 -3.71 -9.02 -2.35
N THR A 63 -3.00 -8.25 -3.16
CA THR A 63 -1.57 -8.47 -3.41
C THR A 63 -0.77 -7.38 -2.71
N PHE A 64 0.51 -7.62 -2.44
CA PHE A 64 1.38 -6.58 -1.88
C PHE A 64 1.33 -5.26 -2.66
N ARG A 65 1.27 -5.33 -4.00
CA ARG A 65 1.21 -4.13 -4.86
C ARG A 65 -0.08 -3.34 -4.68
N ILE A 66 -1.21 -4.03 -4.60
CA ILE A 66 -2.53 -3.40 -4.41
C ILE A 66 -2.61 -2.80 -3.00
N TRP A 67 -2.27 -3.60 -1.98
CA TRP A 67 -2.23 -3.17 -0.59
C TRP A 67 -1.33 -1.94 -0.36
N LEU A 68 -0.11 -1.97 -0.92
CA LEU A 68 0.81 -0.83 -0.82
C LEU A 68 0.25 0.41 -1.52
N SER A 69 -0.35 0.25 -2.70
CA SER A 69 -0.98 1.36 -3.43
C SER A 69 -2.10 2.00 -2.62
N GLU A 70 -2.90 1.22 -1.89
CA GLU A 70 -3.97 1.71 -1.02
C GLU A 70 -3.45 2.52 0.17
N ILE A 71 -2.37 2.04 0.82
CA ILE A 71 -1.71 2.80 1.89
C ILE A 71 -1.21 4.15 1.37
N ARG A 72 -0.47 4.13 0.25
CA ARG A 72 0.07 5.36 -0.37
C ARG A 72 -1.03 6.32 -0.80
N PHE A 73 -2.13 5.78 -1.31
CA PHE A 73 -3.28 6.56 -1.73
C PHE A 73 -3.96 7.26 -0.55
N ASN A 74 -4.18 6.54 0.55
CA ASN A 74 -4.75 7.12 1.77
C ASN A 74 -3.82 8.19 2.37
N ALA A 75 -2.51 7.93 2.41
CA ALA A 75 -1.52 8.92 2.83
C ALA A 75 -1.53 10.17 1.95
N ALA A 76 -1.70 10.02 0.63
CA ALA A 76 -1.82 11.15 -0.28
C ALA A 76 -3.05 11.99 0.01
N LYS A 77 -4.24 11.37 0.17
CA LYS A 77 -5.45 12.12 0.53
C LYS A 77 -5.28 12.88 1.84
N GLN A 78 -4.75 12.23 2.87
CA GLN A 78 -4.48 12.86 4.16
C GLN A 78 -3.53 14.06 4.01
N MET A 79 -2.41 13.90 3.30
CA MET A 79 -1.45 14.98 3.06
C MET A 79 -2.05 16.14 2.26
N MET A 80 -2.93 15.86 1.29
CA MET A 80 -3.61 16.90 0.52
C MET A 80 -4.55 17.73 1.39
N THR A 81 -5.20 17.13 2.40
CA THR A 81 -6.06 17.83 3.35
C THR A 81 -5.26 18.59 4.42
N GLU A 82 -4.19 17.98 4.95
CA GLU A 82 -3.37 18.57 6.02
C GLU A 82 -2.43 19.67 5.52
N CYS A 83 -1.95 19.54 4.27
CA CYS A 83 -1.00 20.45 3.63
C CYS A 83 -1.54 20.93 2.27
N PRO A 84 -2.56 21.80 2.23
CA PRO A 84 -3.19 22.22 0.98
C PRO A 84 -2.22 22.90 0.00
N ASP A 85 -1.18 23.57 0.52
CA ASP A 85 -0.14 24.24 -0.28
C ASP A 85 0.82 23.26 -0.98
N TYR A 86 0.84 21.98 -0.60
CA TYR A 86 1.75 21.02 -1.22
C TYR A 86 1.29 20.66 -2.62
N SER A 87 2.19 20.82 -3.60
CA SER A 87 1.91 20.42 -4.98
C SER A 87 1.69 18.92 -5.10
N ASN A 88 1.02 18.48 -6.18
CA ASN A 88 0.85 17.05 -6.46
C ASN A 88 2.18 16.31 -6.65
N ASP A 89 3.25 17.01 -7.05
CA ASP A 89 4.59 16.42 -7.15
C ASP A 89 5.19 16.13 -5.77
N ILE A 90 5.06 17.07 -4.83
CA ILE A 90 5.49 16.87 -3.43
C ILE A 90 4.69 15.72 -2.81
N VAL A 91 3.36 15.74 -2.92
CA VAL A 91 2.51 14.67 -2.36
C VAL A 91 2.85 13.31 -2.98
N SER A 92 3.09 13.26 -4.29
CA SER A 92 3.53 12.04 -4.97
C SER A 92 4.81 11.48 -4.36
N ALA A 93 5.84 12.31 -4.20
CA ALA A 93 7.13 11.91 -3.66
C ALA A 93 7.03 11.48 -2.19
N GLU A 94 6.35 12.29 -1.37
CA GLU A 94 6.20 12.04 0.07
C GLU A 94 5.33 10.83 0.40
N CYS A 95 4.45 10.41 -0.52
CA CYS A 95 3.64 9.21 -0.35
C CYS A 95 4.24 7.99 -1.05
N GLY A 96 5.47 8.09 -1.58
CA GLY A 96 6.18 6.96 -2.18
C GLY A 96 5.68 6.53 -3.55
N PHE A 97 4.93 7.37 -4.27
CA PHE A 97 4.61 7.09 -5.67
C PHE A 97 5.85 7.29 -6.53
N SER A 98 6.09 6.34 -7.44
CA SER A 98 7.22 6.40 -8.38
C SER A 98 7.17 7.57 -9.37
N SER A 99 6.00 8.18 -9.56
CA SER A 99 5.81 9.38 -10.38
C SER A 99 4.45 10.02 -10.14
N ARG A 100 4.33 11.30 -10.51
CA ARG A 100 3.03 11.99 -10.57
C ARG A 100 2.03 11.26 -11.47
N THR A 101 2.46 10.70 -12.58
CA THR A 101 1.58 9.91 -13.47
C THR A 101 0.96 8.71 -12.75
N HIS A 102 1.72 8.05 -11.86
CA HIS A 102 1.19 6.95 -11.06
C HIS A 102 0.13 7.46 -10.07
N LEU A 103 0.40 8.55 -9.33
CA LEU A 103 -0.58 9.20 -8.45
C LEU A 103 -1.90 9.49 -9.19
N TYR A 104 -1.82 10.11 -10.38
CA TYR A 104 -3.02 10.44 -11.17
C TYR A 104 -3.81 9.21 -11.61
N ARG A 105 -3.14 8.12 -11.98
CA ARG A 105 -3.81 6.86 -12.34
C ARG A 105 -4.55 6.27 -11.14
N VAL A 106 -3.94 6.30 -9.96
CA VAL A 106 -4.57 5.76 -8.74
C VAL A 106 -5.80 6.58 -8.34
N PHE A 107 -5.72 7.91 -8.37
CA PHE A 107 -6.90 8.76 -8.11
C PHE A 107 -8.02 8.50 -9.11
N LYS A 108 -7.73 8.41 -10.41
CA LYS A 108 -8.76 8.10 -11.42
C LYS A 108 -9.41 6.74 -11.18
N ALA A 109 -8.62 5.74 -10.79
CA ALA A 109 -9.11 4.40 -10.55
C ALA A 109 -9.94 4.29 -9.26
N LYS A 110 -9.60 5.05 -8.21
CA LYS A 110 -10.19 4.92 -6.87
C LYS A 110 -11.30 5.95 -6.57
N GLU A 111 -11.21 7.16 -7.13
CA GLU A 111 -12.13 8.28 -6.88
C GLU A 111 -12.84 8.78 -8.16
N GLY A 112 -12.52 8.20 -9.32
CA GLY A 112 -13.12 8.58 -10.61
C GLY A 112 -12.64 9.94 -11.16
N CYS A 113 -11.76 10.65 -10.45
CA CYS A 113 -11.29 11.99 -10.82
C CYS A 113 -9.75 12.12 -10.67
N THR A 114 -9.19 13.25 -11.09
CA THR A 114 -7.74 13.52 -10.92
C THR A 114 -7.47 14.05 -9.50
N PRO A 115 -6.22 14.01 -9.00
CA PRO A 115 -5.91 14.57 -7.68
C PRO A 115 -6.19 16.07 -7.59
N THR A 116 -6.04 16.81 -8.69
CA THR A 116 -6.42 18.24 -8.77
C THR A 116 -7.92 18.44 -8.54
N VAL A 117 -8.75 17.71 -9.29
CA VAL A 117 -10.22 17.78 -9.14
C VAL A 117 -10.65 17.29 -7.76
N TRP A 118 -10.02 16.22 -7.26
CA TRP A 118 -10.31 15.72 -5.93
C TRP A 118 -10.07 16.78 -4.85
N ARG A 119 -8.97 17.54 -4.95
CA ARG A 119 -8.71 18.66 -4.05
C ARG A 119 -9.79 19.73 -4.14
N GLU A 120 -10.16 20.17 -5.33
CA GLU A 120 -11.19 21.21 -5.50
C GLU A 120 -12.52 20.85 -4.83
N ILE A 121 -12.86 19.56 -4.75
CA ILE A 121 -14.07 19.05 -4.08
C ILE A 121 -13.93 19.02 -2.56
N HIS A 122 -12.71 18.85 -2.03
CA HIS A 122 -12.42 18.60 -0.61
C HIS A 122 -11.64 19.73 0.07
N SER A 123 -11.43 20.86 -0.61
CA SER A 123 -10.78 22.07 -0.09
C SER A 123 -11.79 23.01 0.55
#